data_AF-X1A199-F1
#
_entry.id   AF-X1A199-F1
#
_cell.length_a   1.000
_cell.length_b   1.000
_cell.length_c   1.000
_cell.angle_alpha   90.00
_cell.angle_beta   90.00
_cell.angle_gamma   90.00
#
_symmetry.space_group_name_H-M   'P 1'
#
loop_
_entity.id
_entity.type
_entity.pdbx_description
1 polymer ?
#
loop_
_entity_poly.entity_id
_entity_poly.type
_entity_poly.pdbx_seq_one_letter_code
_entity_poly.pdbx_strand_id
1 'polypeptide(L)'
;MSELKFYNYGDIKVGRGDFELPPLLIGTLFYQGQSLVDRKKSEFFDERKALKRINTQIALSKQYKIPNLIEISATTPKAMVKYLEFYLGNFDPPFVLGGNFESRVAGIEYLSEHGVKPDQYIYNTISNLKNKQELEILQKYKIQSTVVLILGSENMTSTQRYEYITGKNQPNNVSILDGLKSLGIEKIWIDGGVINLESLTHVLETQQLVSTALQLPVGTAPNLFLFQYSSP
;
A
#
# COMPACT_ATOMS: atom_id res chain seq x y z
N MET A 1 2.21 -17.04 -22.10
CA MET A 1 2.22 -17.12 -20.62
C MET A 1 0.79 -16.96 -20.17
N SER A 2 0.23 -17.90 -19.40
CA SER A 2 -1.12 -17.75 -18.88
C SER A 2 -1.19 -16.47 -18.03
N GLU A 3 -2.06 -15.53 -18.38
CA GLU A 3 -2.27 -14.30 -17.60
C GLU A 3 -2.56 -14.67 -16.14
N LEU A 4 -1.77 -14.13 -15.21
CA LEU A 4 -1.98 -14.32 -13.78
C LEU A 4 -3.30 -13.66 -13.40
N LYS A 5 -4.32 -14.48 -13.14
CA LYS A 5 -5.67 -14.04 -12.76
C LYS A 5 -5.70 -13.25 -11.44
N PHE A 6 -4.72 -13.49 -10.56
CA PHE A 6 -4.58 -12.81 -9.27
C PHE A 6 -3.13 -12.92 -8.77
N TYR A 7 -2.74 -11.98 -7.91
CA TYR A 7 -1.54 -12.09 -7.07
C TYR A 7 -1.85 -12.88 -5.80
N ASN A 8 -0.89 -13.69 -5.35
CA ASN A 8 -0.98 -14.45 -4.10
C ASN A 8 -0.05 -13.86 -3.03
N TYR A 9 -0.57 -13.77 -1.81
CA TYR A 9 0.16 -13.44 -0.59
C TYR A 9 -0.31 -14.37 0.52
N GLY A 10 0.37 -15.50 0.70
CA GLY A 10 -0.16 -16.59 1.54
C GLY A 10 -1.54 -17.02 1.06
N ASP A 11 -2.53 -16.98 1.96
CA ASP A 11 -3.92 -17.33 1.67
C ASP A 11 -4.74 -16.21 1.02
N ILE A 12 -4.16 -15.00 0.88
CA ILE A 12 -4.83 -13.84 0.30
C ILE A 12 -4.59 -13.81 -1.21
N LYS A 13 -5.69 -13.68 -1.95
CA LYS A 13 -5.70 -13.47 -3.40
C LYS A 13 -6.14 -12.05 -3.71
N VAL A 14 -5.40 -11.37 -4.58
CA VAL A 14 -5.71 -10.01 -5.03
C VAL A 14 -5.85 -10.02 -6.54
N GLY A 15 -7.08 -9.78 -7.01
CA GLY A 15 -7.43 -9.79 -8.43
C GLY A 15 -7.35 -8.40 -9.07
N ARG A 16 -7.68 -8.35 -10.36
CA ARG A 16 -7.65 -7.13 -11.20
C ARG A 16 -8.74 -6.09 -10.90
N GLY A 17 -9.67 -6.36 -9.97
CA GLY A 17 -10.78 -5.45 -9.68
C GLY A 17 -11.96 -5.59 -10.65
N ASP A 18 -12.25 -6.82 -11.09
CA ASP A 18 -13.41 -7.20 -11.91
C ASP A 18 -14.52 -7.88 -11.09
N PHE A 19 -14.43 -7.80 -9.76
CA PHE A 19 -15.37 -8.38 -8.79
C PHE A 19 -15.46 -9.91 -8.78
N GLU A 20 -14.54 -10.64 -9.42
CA GLU A 20 -14.44 -12.10 -9.26
C GLU A 20 -13.94 -12.52 -7.87
N LEU A 21 -13.24 -11.61 -7.17
CA LEU A 21 -12.80 -11.76 -5.79
C LEU A 21 -13.44 -10.65 -4.92
N PRO A 22 -13.72 -10.91 -3.63
CA PRO A 22 -14.15 -9.87 -2.71
C PRO A 22 -13.09 -8.77 -2.60
N PRO A 23 -13.47 -7.53 -2.24
CA PRO A 23 -12.52 -6.46 -2.03
C PRO A 23 -11.56 -6.80 -0.88
N LEU A 24 -10.29 -6.44 -1.04
CA LEU A 24 -9.30 -6.50 0.03
C LEU A 24 -9.41 -5.24 0.89
N LEU A 25 -9.67 -5.40 2.19
CA LEU A 25 -9.71 -4.27 3.14
C LEU A 25 -8.38 -4.10 3.86
N ILE A 26 -7.76 -2.94 3.72
CA ILE A 26 -6.46 -2.62 4.33
C ILE A 26 -6.69 -1.65 5.50
N GLY A 27 -6.41 -2.11 6.72
CA GLY A 27 -6.54 -1.30 7.92
C GLY A 27 -5.19 -0.73 8.35
N THR A 28 -5.05 0.58 8.37
CA THR A 28 -3.80 1.24 8.79
C THR A 28 -3.69 1.31 10.31
N LEU A 29 -2.59 0.81 10.85
CA LEU A 29 -2.15 0.99 12.23
C LEU A 29 -0.99 1.99 12.32
N PHE A 30 -0.92 2.66 13.48
CA PHE A 30 0.12 3.61 13.86
C PHE A 30 0.26 4.86 12.98
N TYR A 31 -0.79 5.20 12.23
CA TYR A 31 -0.85 6.44 11.48
C TYR A 31 -0.71 7.68 12.39
N GLN A 32 -0.26 8.79 11.81
CA GLN A 32 -0.03 10.04 12.54
C GLN A 32 -1.30 10.50 13.27
N GLY A 33 -1.17 10.76 14.57
CA GLY A 33 -2.30 11.21 15.40
C GLY A 33 -3.22 10.10 15.88
N GLN A 34 -2.91 8.82 15.62
CA GLN A 34 -3.69 7.71 16.16
C GLN A 34 -3.66 7.72 17.70
N SER A 35 -4.83 7.62 18.33
CA SER A 35 -5.01 7.78 19.78
C SER A 35 -4.31 6.74 20.67
N LEU A 36 -3.79 5.65 20.08
CA LEU A 36 -3.03 4.65 20.80
C LEU A 36 -1.51 4.90 20.78
N VAL A 37 -1.03 5.85 19.97
CA VAL A 37 0.39 6.23 19.88
C VAL A 37 0.64 7.46 20.74
N ASP A 38 1.76 7.48 21.47
CA ASP A 38 2.16 8.64 22.25
C ASP A 38 2.47 9.84 21.33
N ARG A 39 1.94 11.00 21.69
CA ARG A 39 2.01 12.21 20.85
C ARG A 39 3.42 12.79 20.74
N LYS A 40 4.28 12.57 21.73
CA LYS A 40 5.63 13.14 21.81
C LYS A 40 6.70 12.14 21.38
N LYS A 41 6.45 10.85 21.60
CA LYS A 41 7.40 9.77 21.34
C LYS A 41 6.71 8.63 20.61
N SER A 42 6.71 8.70 19.27
CA SER A 42 5.99 7.75 18.41
C SER A 42 6.37 6.29 18.64
N GLU A 43 7.54 5.99 19.20
CA GLU A 43 7.92 4.61 19.53
C GLU A 43 7.12 3.99 20.70
N PHE A 44 6.38 4.79 21.47
CA PHE A 44 5.54 4.30 22.56
C PHE A 44 4.08 4.28 22.13
N PHE A 45 3.42 3.15 22.35
CA PHE A 45 2.01 2.97 22.03
C PHE A 45 1.36 1.95 22.97
N ASP A 46 0.04 1.94 23.00
CA ASP A 46 -0.76 1.00 23.78
C ASP A 46 -0.89 -0.34 23.02
N GLU A 47 0.03 -1.26 23.30
CA GLU A 47 0.06 -2.60 22.70
C GLU A 47 -1.25 -3.36 22.86
N ARG A 48 -1.93 -3.24 24.01
CA ARG A 48 -3.21 -3.93 24.25
C ARG A 48 -4.29 -3.40 23.32
N LYS A 49 -4.35 -2.09 23.10
CA LYS A 49 -5.27 -1.48 22.12
C LYS A 49 -4.92 -1.86 20.70
N ALA A 50 -3.64 -1.88 20.33
CA ALA A 50 -3.18 -2.30 19.01
C ALA A 50 -3.59 -3.77 18.73
N LEU A 51 -3.27 -4.68 19.65
CA LEU A 51 -3.62 -6.09 19.59
C LEU A 51 -5.14 -6.28 19.48
N LYS A 52 -5.92 -5.56 20.29
CA LYS A 52 -7.39 -5.60 20.22
C LYS A 52 -7.91 -5.16 18.85
N ARG A 53 -7.38 -4.07 18.28
CA ARG A 53 -7.81 -3.55 16.97
C ARG A 53 -7.53 -4.55 15.84
N ILE A 54 -6.31 -5.09 15.79
CA ILE A 54 -5.91 -6.05 14.75
C ILE A 54 -6.75 -7.33 14.87
N ASN A 55 -6.87 -7.91 16.07
CA ASN A 55 -7.69 -9.10 16.28
C ASN A 55 -9.17 -8.88 15.95
N THR A 56 -9.70 -7.68 16.23
CA THR A 56 -11.08 -7.33 15.84
C THR A 56 -11.21 -7.32 14.32
N GLN A 57 -10.26 -6.73 13.59
CA GLN A 57 -10.28 -6.74 12.12
C GLN A 57 -10.18 -8.16 11.55
N ILE A 58 -9.30 -9.00 12.09
CA ILE A 58 -9.17 -10.42 11.69
C ILE A 58 -10.47 -11.19 11.98
N ALA A 59 -11.09 -10.99 13.14
CA ALA A 59 -12.36 -11.63 13.49
C ALA A 59 -13.50 -11.21 12.54
N LEU A 60 -13.59 -9.92 12.22
CA LEU A 60 -14.58 -9.40 11.26
C LEU A 60 -14.31 -9.90 9.84
N SER A 61 -13.06 -9.93 9.40
CA SER A 61 -12.62 -10.51 8.12
C SER A 61 -13.10 -11.96 7.98
N LYS A 62 -12.87 -12.79 9.01
CA LYS A 62 -13.34 -14.18 9.06
C LYS A 62 -14.87 -14.29 9.07
N GLN A 63 -15.55 -13.45 9.87
CA GLN A 63 -17.01 -13.46 9.99
C GLN A 63 -17.70 -13.12 8.67
N TYR A 64 -17.24 -12.07 7.98
CA TYR A 64 -17.85 -11.56 6.75
C TYR A 64 -17.24 -12.14 5.48
N LYS A 65 -16.18 -12.96 5.60
CA LYS A 65 -15.44 -13.55 4.48
C LYS A 65 -14.87 -12.50 3.51
N ILE A 66 -14.42 -11.37 4.07
CA ILE A 66 -13.78 -10.29 3.32
C ILE A 66 -12.30 -10.29 3.69
N PRO A 67 -11.38 -10.56 2.74
CA PRO A 67 -9.96 -10.62 3.04
C PRO A 67 -9.46 -9.27 3.53
N ASN A 68 -8.42 -9.28 4.36
CA ASN A 68 -7.86 -8.08 4.92
C ASN A 68 -6.33 -8.11 4.99
N LEU A 69 -5.74 -6.91 5.01
CA LEU A 69 -4.35 -6.69 5.41
C LEU A 69 -4.28 -5.61 6.49
N ILE A 70 -3.17 -5.61 7.21
CA ILE A 70 -2.79 -4.50 8.07
C ILE A 70 -1.72 -3.68 7.34
N GLU A 71 -1.89 -2.37 7.29
CA GLU A 71 -0.81 -1.46 6.93
C GLU A 71 -0.14 -0.95 8.21
N ILE A 72 1.18 -1.13 8.27
CA ILE A 72 2.01 -0.56 9.34
C ILE A 72 2.61 0.73 8.78
N SER A 73 2.18 1.87 9.34
CA SER A 73 2.67 3.19 8.95
C SER A 73 3.44 3.84 10.09
N ALA A 74 4.51 4.56 9.77
CA ALA A 74 5.25 5.37 10.74
C ALA A 74 5.73 6.69 10.13
N THR A 75 5.97 7.67 11.01
CA THR A 75 6.55 8.96 10.67
C THR A 75 8.04 9.06 11.01
N THR A 76 8.59 8.08 11.72
CA THR A 76 10.02 8.02 12.05
C THR A 76 10.58 6.61 11.86
N PRO A 77 11.84 6.46 11.44
CA PRO A 77 12.55 5.17 11.36
C PRO A 77 12.47 4.34 12.63
N LYS A 78 12.71 4.98 13.78
CA LYS A 78 12.71 4.32 15.09
C LYS A 78 11.33 3.74 15.44
N ALA A 79 10.26 4.48 15.14
CA ALA A 79 8.91 4.01 15.38
C ALA A 79 8.55 2.85 14.46
N MET A 80 8.94 2.90 13.17
CA MET A 80 8.71 1.79 12.24
C MET A 80 9.27 0.47 12.77
N VAL A 81 10.54 0.48 13.21
CA VAL A 81 11.18 -0.71 13.77
C VAL A 81 10.39 -1.25 14.97
N LYS A 82 9.94 -0.38 15.88
CA LYS A 82 9.16 -0.79 17.05
C LYS A 82 7.78 -1.34 16.70
N TYR A 83 7.13 -0.78 15.68
CA TYR A 83 5.83 -1.28 15.23
C TYR A 83 5.95 -2.63 14.53
N LEU A 84 7.01 -2.85 13.75
CA LEU A 84 7.28 -4.13 13.10
C LEU A 84 7.69 -5.21 14.11
N GLU A 85 8.50 -4.87 15.11
CA GLU A 85 8.84 -5.76 16.23
C GLU A 85 7.58 -6.25 16.95
N PHE A 86 6.67 -5.32 17.27
CA PHE A 86 5.38 -5.67 17.86
C PHE A 86 4.51 -6.50 16.92
N TYR A 87 4.38 -6.11 15.65
CA TYR A 87 3.51 -6.80 14.70
C TYR A 87 3.98 -8.24 14.48
N LEU A 88 5.26 -8.44 14.15
CA LEU A 88 5.84 -9.76 13.87
C LEU A 88 5.96 -10.64 15.12
N GLY A 89 5.97 -10.04 16.32
CA GLY A 89 5.87 -10.79 17.58
C GLY A 89 4.48 -11.35 17.87
N ASN A 90 3.44 -10.88 17.18
CA ASN A 90 2.04 -11.24 17.43
C ASN A 90 1.28 -11.78 16.21
N PHE A 91 1.76 -11.50 14.99
CA PHE A 91 1.07 -11.78 13.74
C PHE A 91 2.06 -12.18 12.65
N ASP A 92 1.62 -13.05 11.75
CA ASP A 92 2.40 -13.47 10.59
C ASP A 92 2.15 -12.53 9.40
N PRO A 93 3.14 -12.38 8.50
CA PRO A 93 2.90 -11.79 7.18
C PRO A 93 1.80 -12.55 6.39
N PRO A 94 1.12 -11.91 5.42
CA PRO A 94 1.49 -10.64 4.79
C PRO A 94 0.93 -9.37 5.44
N PHE A 95 1.61 -8.25 5.21
CA PHE A 95 1.18 -6.90 5.61
C PHE A 95 1.65 -5.84 4.60
N VAL A 96 1.14 -4.62 4.74
CA VAL A 96 1.56 -3.46 3.92
C VAL A 96 2.54 -2.62 4.73
N LEU A 97 3.72 -2.33 4.16
CA LEU A 97 4.73 -1.45 4.74
C LEU A 97 4.52 -0.03 4.22
N GLY A 98 3.92 0.82 5.06
CA GLY A 98 3.57 2.21 4.76
C GLY A 98 4.49 3.23 5.43
N GLY A 99 4.06 4.49 5.45
CA GLY A 99 4.77 5.61 6.09
C GLY A 99 5.67 6.42 5.15
N ASN A 100 6.45 7.34 5.71
CA ASN A 100 7.37 8.17 4.91
C ASN A 100 8.57 7.34 4.40
N PHE A 101 9.31 7.89 3.42
CA PHE A 101 10.41 7.18 2.78
C PHE A 101 11.45 6.64 3.77
N GLU A 102 11.92 7.49 4.70
CA GLU A 102 12.92 7.11 5.71
C GLU A 102 12.43 5.97 6.62
N SER A 103 11.15 6.01 7.03
CA SER A 103 10.56 4.95 7.85
C SER A 103 10.48 3.63 7.08
N ARG A 104 10.11 3.67 5.80
CA ARG A 104 10.03 2.48 4.95
C ARG A 104 11.40 1.86 4.70
N VAL A 105 12.44 2.67 4.51
CA VAL A 105 13.83 2.18 4.39
C VAL A 105 14.23 1.41 5.65
N ALA A 106 14.04 2.01 6.83
CA ALA A 106 14.33 1.35 8.09
C ALA A 106 13.49 0.09 8.32
N GLY A 107 12.23 0.11 7.86
CA GLY A 107 11.36 -1.07 7.87
C GLY A 107 11.90 -2.20 7.00
N ILE A 108 12.29 -1.92 5.75
CA ILE A 108 12.87 -2.91 4.85
C ILE A 108 14.16 -3.50 5.44
N GLU A 109 15.02 -2.66 6.00
CA GLU A 109 16.26 -3.08 6.66
C GLU A 109 15.97 -4.06 7.80
N TYR A 110 15.09 -3.67 8.72
CA TYR A 110 14.65 -4.52 9.82
C TYR A 110 14.07 -5.85 9.33
N LEU A 111 13.18 -5.82 8.35
CA LEU A 111 12.55 -7.03 7.78
C LEU A 111 13.58 -7.98 7.16
N SER A 112 14.55 -7.43 6.42
CA SER A 112 15.63 -8.20 5.83
C SER A 112 16.51 -8.86 6.89
N GLU A 113 16.84 -8.15 7.97
CA GLU A 113 17.63 -8.68 9.09
C GLU A 113 16.91 -9.79 9.87
N HIS A 114 15.58 -9.74 9.92
CA HIS A 114 14.74 -10.69 10.65
C HIS A 114 14.16 -11.80 9.76
N GLY A 115 14.65 -11.93 8.52
CA GLY A 115 14.32 -13.04 7.63
C GLY A 115 12.92 -12.98 7.01
N VAL A 116 12.24 -11.83 7.06
CA VAL A 116 10.98 -11.63 6.34
C VAL A 116 11.27 -11.44 4.86
N LYS A 117 10.69 -12.29 4.03
CA LYS A 117 10.98 -12.32 2.59
C LYS A 117 10.28 -11.17 1.85
N PRO A 118 10.85 -10.67 0.73
CA PRO A 118 10.25 -9.59 -0.06
C PRO A 118 8.87 -9.86 -0.66
N ASP A 119 8.44 -11.13 -0.73
CA ASP A 119 7.10 -11.54 -1.20
C ASP A 119 6.05 -11.59 -0.09
N GLN A 120 6.48 -11.41 1.16
CA GLN A 120 5.63 -11.43 2.36
C GLN A 120 5.14 -10.04 2.77
N TYR A 121 5.55 -8.96 2.10
CA TYR A 121 5.03 -7.63 2.39
C TYR A 121 4.88 -6.81 1.12
N ILE A 122 4.06 -5.76 1.20
CA ILE A 122 3.76 -4.87 0.08
C ILE A 122 4.33 -3.49 0.42
N TYR A 123 5.22 -2.97 -0.43
CA TYR A 123 5.77 -1.63 -0.28
C TYR A 123 4.73 -0.57 -0.66
N ASN A 124 4.34 0.29 0.28
CA ASN A 124 3.39 1.38 0.05
C ASN A 124 4.05 2.72 0.36
N THR A 125 4.28 3.64 -0.57
CA THR A 125 3.95 3.64 -2.01
C THR A 125 5.10 4.20 -2.86
N ILE A 126 5.12 3.89 -4.15
CA ILE A 126 5.88 4.67 -5.13
C ILE A 126 4.92 5.53 -5.97
N SER A 127 5.35 6.71 -6.41
CA SER A 127 4.54 7.57 -7.28
C SER A 127 5.26 7.99 -8.56
N ASN A 128 6.58 7.92 -8.61
CA ASN A 128 7.37 8.18 -9.81
C ASN A 128 8.76 7.53 -9.67
N LEU A 129 9.52 7.49 -10.76
CA LEU A 129 10.85 6.87 -10.80
C LEU A 129 11.99 7.89 -10.69
N LYS A 130 11.73 9.09 -10.13
CA LYS A 130 12.73 10.17 -10.04
C LYS A 130 13.62 10.05 -8.81
N ASN A 131 13.14 9.41 -7.74
CA ASN A 131 13.91 9.20 -6.52
C ASN A 131 14.86 8.00 -6.69
N LYS A 132 16.11 8.28 -7.08
CA LYS A 132 17.13 7.24 -7.29
C LYS A 132 17.39 6.39 -6.04
N GLN A 133 17.40 7.01 -4.86
CA GLN A 133 17.60 6.30 -3.59
C GLN A 133 16.48 5.29 -3.34
N GLU A 134 15.24 5.66 -3.64
CA GLU A 134 14.10 4.74 -3.52
C GLU A 134 14.26 3.56 -4.49
N LEU A 135 14.65 3.80 -5.74
CA LEU A 135 14.86 2.71 -6.72
C LEU A 135 16.02 1.78 -6.32
N GLU A 136 17.12 2.33 -5.81
CA GLU A 136 18.27 1.56 -5.32
C GLU A 136 17.87 0.66 -4.15
N ILE A 137 17.06 1.17 -3.21
CA ILE A 137 16.53 0.37 -2.10
C ILE A 137 15.62 -0.75 -2.60
N LEU A 138 14.69 -0.45 -3.53
CA LEU A 138 13.79 -1.46 -4.11
C LEU A 138 14.58 -2.60 -4.77
N GLN A 139 15.63 -2.28 -5.53
CA GLN A 139 16.52 -3.27 -6.16
C GLN A 139 17.36 -4.03 -5.14
N LYS A 140 18.02 -3.33 -4.21
CA LYS A 140 18.92 -3.91 -3.21
C LYS A 140 18.23 -5.01 -2.39
N TYR A 141 17.01 -4.72 -1.95
CA TYR A 141 16.22 -5.66 -1.14
C TYR A 141 15.27 -6.53 -1.96
N LYS A 142 15.35 -6.47 -3.30
CA LYS A 142 14.58 -7.29 -4.25
C LYS A 142 13.07 -7.25 -3.96
N ILE A 143 12.55 -6.04 -3.74
CA ILE A 143 11.13 -5.83 -3.46
C ILE A 143 10.30 -6.37 -4.62
N GLN A 144 9.35 -7.27 -4.32
CA GLN A 144 8.54 -7.92 -5.35
C GLN A 144 7.17 -7.30 -5.52
N SER A 145 6.67 -6.59 -4.50
CA SER A 145 5.33 -6.05 -4.47
C SER A 145 5.31 -4.58 -4.07
N THR A 146 4.62 -3.75 -4.85
CA THR A 146 4.50 -2.32 -4.56
C THR A 146 3.12 -1.77 -4.91
N VAL A 147 2.70 -0.74 -4.18
CA VAL A 147 1.59 0.13 -4.55
C VAL A 147 2.15 1.31 -5.35
N VAL A 148 1.54 1.59 -6.50
CA VAL A 148 1.72 2.82 -7.26
C VAL A 148 0.61 3.77 -6.91
N LEU A 149 0.94 4.86 -6.21
CA LEU A 149 0.01 5.93 -5.89
C LEU A 149 0.04 6.97 -6.99
N ILE A 150 -1.11 7.17 -7.63
CA ILE A 150 -1.32 8.24 -8.59
C ILE A 150 -1.44 9.55 -7.82
N LEU A 151 -0.40 10.39 -7.90
CA LEU A 151 -0.46 11.75 -7.37
C LEU A 151 -1.25 12.64 -8.34
N GLY A 152 -2.57 12.59 -8.21
CA GLY A 152 -3.47 13.39 -9.02
C GLY A 152 -3.52 14.85 -8.60
N SER A 153 -4.19 15.66 -9.41
CA SER A 153 -4.80 16.94 -9.00
C SER A 153 -6.31 16.77 -8.92
N GLU A 154 -7.01 17.73 -8.30
CA GLU A 154 -8.46 17.69 -8.07
C GLU A 154 -9.24 17.39 -9.35
N ASN A 155 -8.86 18.03 -10.47
CA ASN A 155 -9.53 17.91 -11.77
C ASN A 155 -8.85 16.91 -12.72
N MET A 156 -7.95 16.07 -12.21
CA MET A 156 -7.28 15.08 -13.05
C MET A 156 -8.28 14.01 -13.47
N THR A 157 -8.55 13.94 -14.77
CA THR A 157 -9.50 12.98 -15.35
C THR A 157 -8.97 11.55 -15.25
N SER A 158 -9.86 10.57 -15.42
CA SER A 158 -9.52 9.16 -15.45
C SER A 158 -8.49 8.82 -16.53
N THR A 159 -8.62 9.37 -17.74
CA THR A 159 -7.63 9.20 -18.82
C THR A 159 -6.28 9.81 -18.47
N GLN A 160 -6.25 10.97 -17.80
CA GLN A 160 -4.99 11.56 -17.33
C GLN A 160 -4.34 10.69 -16.25
N ARG A 161 -5.12 10.15 -15.31
CA ARG A 161 -4.64 9.21 -14.28
C ARG A 161 -4.12 7.91 -14.90
N TYR A 162 -4.78 7.41 -15.94
CA TYR A 162 -4.29 6.28 -16.73
C TYR A 162 -2.96 6.61 -17.41
N GLU A 163 -2.88 7.77 -18.08
CA GLU A 163 -1.63 8.24 -18.72
C GLU A 163 -0.51 8.51 -17.70
N TYR A 164 -0.82 8.87 -16.46
CA TYR A 164 0.18 9.01 -15.40
C TYR A 164 0.98 7.72 -15.19
N ILE A 165 0.30 6.56 -15.24
CA ILE A 165 0.93 5.25 -15.03
C ILE A 165 1.42 4.61 -16.33
N THR A 166 0.77 4.84 -17.47
CA THR A 166 1.15 4.20 -18.75
C THR A 166 2.04 5.06 -19.63
N GLY A 167 2.00 6.38 -19.46
CA GLY A 167 2.72 7.34 -20.28
C GLY A 167 4.23 7.26 -20.06
N LYS A 168 5.01 7.48 -21.13
CA LYS A 168 6.48 7.48 -21.09
C LYS A 168 7.03 8.79 -20.52
N ASN A 169 6.64 9.11 -19.30
CA ASN A 169 6.90 10.39 -18.64
C ASN A 169 7.91 10.28 -17.46
N GLN A 170 8.52 9.10 -17.29
CA GLN A 170 9.53 8.84 -16.27
C GLN A 170 10.96 8.98 -16.84
N PRO A 171 12.01 9.07 -15.99
CA PRO A 171 13.40 9.03 -16.44
C PRO A 171 13.65 7.85 -17.40
N ASN A 172 14.47 8.07 -18.43
CA ASN A 172 14.73 7.12 -19.52
C ASN A 172 13.54 6.85 -20.46
N ASN A 173 12.52 7.72 -20.47
CA ASN A 173 11.38 7.65 -21.40
C ASN A 173 10.60 6.32 -21.30
N VAL A 174 10.40 5.85 -20.07
CA VAL A 174 9.60 4.66 -19.74
C VAL A 174 8.32 5.04 -18.98
N SER A 175 7.35 4.14 -18.96
CA SER A 175 6.21 4.23 -18.05
C SER A 175 6.61 3.86 -16.63
N ILE A 176 5.81 4.24 -15.62
CA ILE A 176 6.09 3.80 -14.25
C ILE A 176 6.01 2.28 -14.14
N LEU A 177 5.07 1.65 -14.86
CA LEU A 177 4.86 0.20 -14.84
C LEU A 177 6.05 -0.53 -15.45
N ASP A 178 6.53 -0.09 -16.61
CA ASP A 178 7.67 -0.72 -17.28
C ASP A 178 8.96 -0.51 -16.49
N GLY A 179 9.14 0.68 -15.94
CA GLY A 179 10.28 0.95 -15.06
C GLY A 179 10.26 0.04 -13.83
N LEU A 180 9.14 -0.10 -13.13
CA LEU A 180 9.05 -1.00 -11.98
C LEU A 180 9.29 -2.48 -12.33
N LYS A 181 8.74 -2.95 -13.46
CA LYS A 181 9.02 -4.31 -13.97
C LYS A 181 10.52 -4.49 -14.26
N SER A 182 11.19 -3.48 -14.79
CA SER A 182 12.64 -3.51 -15.05
C SER A 182 13.49 -3.58 -13.76
N LEU A 183 12.93 -3.13 -12.62
CA LEU A 183 13.54 -3.28 -11.29
C LEU A 183 13.31 -4.65 -10.66
N GLY A 184 12.54 -5.54 -11.31
CA GLY A 184 12.19 -6.87 -10.77
C GLY A 184 10.93 -6.88 -9.92
N ILE A 185 10.10 -5.83 -9.95
CA ILE A 185 8.80 -5.82 -9.26
C ILE A 185 7.78 -6.59 -10.09
N GLU A 186 7.26 -7.67 -9.50
CA GLU A 186 6.34 -8.60 -10.17
C GLU A 186 4.87 -8.28 -9.88
N LYS A 187 4.57 -7.75 -8.69
CA LYS A 187 3.20 -7.51 -8.21
C LYS A 187 2.96 -6.02 -8.00
N ILE A 188 2.36 -5.37 -8.98
CA ILE A 188 2.07 -3.92 -8.95
C ILE A 188 0.58 -3.71 -8.67
N TRP A 189 0.27 -2.96 -7.61
CA TRP A 189 -1.08 -2.50 -7.29
C TRP A 189 -1.19 -1.03 -7.65
N ILE A 190 -2.36 -0.57 -8.08
CA ILE A 190 -2.61 0.83 -8.38
C ILE A 190 -3.53 1.44 -7.31
N ASP A 191 -3.11 2.54 -6.70
CA ASP A 191 -3.98 3.41 -5.91
C ASP A 191 -4.38 4.62 -6.75
N GLY A 192 -5.70 4.80 -6.93
CA GLY A 192 -6.27 5.87 -7.72
C GLY A 192 -5.98 7.28 -7.20
N GLY A 193 -5.60 7.44 -5.93
CA GLY A 193 -5.23 8.73 -5.32
C GLY A 193 -6.41 9.69 -5.15
N VAL A 194 -7.12 9.56 -4.03
CA VAL A 194 -8.24 10.45 -3.65
C VAL A 194 -7.70 11.72 -2.99
N ILE A 195 -8.20 12.87 -3.44
CA ILE A 195 -7.82 14.20 -2.93
C ILE A 195 -9.03 14.86 -2.26
N ASN A 196 -10.15 14.89 -2.97
CA ASN A 196 -11.43 15.46 -2.55
C ASN A 196 -12.62 14.64 -3.09
N LEU A 197 -13.85 15.08 -2.81
CA LEU A 197 -15.07 14.39 -3.25
C LEU A 197 -15.17 14.33 -4.77
N GLU A 198 -14.83 15.41 -5.45
CA GLU A 198 -14.89 15.55 -6.90
C GLU A 198 -13.96 14.54 -7.56
N SER A 199 -12.75 14.41 -7.03
CA SER A 199 -11.75 13.45 -7.52
C SER A 199 -12.21 12.00 -7.40
N LEU A 200 -13.12 11.67 -6.47
CA LEU A 200 -13.61 10.31 -6.27
C LEU A 200 -14.32 9.78 -7.53
N THR A 201 -15.04 10.63 -8.25
CA THR A 201 -15.71 10.24 -9.50
C THR A 201 -14.69 9.77 -10.55
N HIS A 202 -13.60 10.51 -10.71
CA HIS A 202 -12.50 10.13 -11.60
C HIS A 202 -11.74 8.90 -11.13
N VAL A 203 -11.65 8.66 -9.81
CA VAL A 203 -10.98 7.47 -9.24
C VAL A 203 -11.75 6.19 -9.57
N LEU A 204 -13.08 6.20 -9.49
CA LEU A 204 -13.89 5.02 -9.85
C LEU A 204 -13.75 4.67 -11.34
N GLU A 205 -13.79 5.68 -12.21
CA GLU A 205 -13.56 5.46 -13.64
C GLU A 205 -12.11 5.00 -13.93
N THR A 206 -11.14 5.54 -13.18
CA THR A 206 -9.74 5.07 -13.25
C THR A 206 -9.62 3.60 -12.86
N GLN A 207 -10.32 3.17 -11.79
CA GLN A 207 -10.35 1.76 -11.38
C GLN A 207 -10.87 0.86 -12.50
N GLN A 208 -11.97 1.27 -13.17
CA GLN A 208 -12.50 0.52 -14.29
C GLN A 208 -11.49 0.45 -15.46
N LEU A 209 -10.87 1.57 -15.84
CA LEU A 209 -9.86 1.62 -16.91
C LEU A 209 -8.65 0.73 -16.60
N VAL A 210 -8.11 0.81 -15.38
CA VAL A 210 -6.94 0.00 -14.96
C VAL A 210 -7.29 -1.49 -14.93
N SER A 211 -8.42 -1.85 -14.32
CA SER A 211 -8.89 -3.24 -14.23
C SER A 211 -9.07 -3.85 -15.62
N THR A 212 -9.71 -3.13 -16.54
CA THR A 212 -10.05 -3.64 -17.87
C THR A 212 -8.87 -3.62 -18.85
N ALA A 213 -8.10 -2.54 -18.90
CA ALA A 213 -7.03 -2.38 -19.89
C ALA A 213 -5.68 -2.93 -19.43
N LEU A 214 -5.35 -2.82 -18.13
CA LEU A 214 -4.06 -3.24 -17.59
C LEU A 214 -4.11 -4.55 -16.82
N GLN A 215 -5.31 -5.02 -16.44
CA GLN A 215 -5.47 -6.29 -15.74
C GLN A 215 -4.73 -6.30 -14.38
N LEU A 216 -4.57 -5.13 -13.76
CA LEU A 216 -3.87 -4.95 -12.49
C LEU A 216 -4.85 -4.72 -11.33
N PRO A 217 -4.52 -5.15 -10.09
CA PRO A 217 -5.25 -4.73 -8.91
C PRO A 217 -5.27 -3.22 -8.79
N VAL A 218 -6.45 -2.69 -8.51
CA VAL A 218 -6.66 -1.24 -8.34
C VAL A 218 -7.64 -0.99 -7.21
N GLY A 219 -7.34 0.03 -6.40
CA GLY A 219 -8.15 0.44 -5.26
C GLY A 219 -7.93 1.90 -4.93
N THR A 220 -8.35 2.31 -3.72
CA THR A 220 -8.07 3.65 -3.23
C THR A 220 -8.18 3.74 -1.70
N ALA A 221 -7.53 4.75 -1.11
CA ALA A 221 -7.59 5.08 0.31
C ALA A 221 -8.29 6.45 0.53
N PRO A 222 -9.63 6.50 0.63
CA PRO A 222 -10.38 7.75 0.76
C PRO A 222 -10.46 8.26 2.21
N ASN A 223 -9.96 7.49 3.18
CA ASN A 223 -10.13 7.74 4.61
C ASN A 223 -9.57 9.10 5.06
N LEU A 224 -8.38 9.50 4.59
CA LEU A 224 -7.76 10.78 4.96
C LEU A 224 -8.65 11.98 4.57
N PHE A 225 -9.27 11.89 3.40
CA PHE A 225 -10.26 12.87 2.94
C PHE A 225 -11.54 12.79 3.78
N LEU A 226 -12.11 11.59 3.97
CA LEU A 226 -13.38 11.41 4.68
C LEU A 226 -13.32 11.83 6.16
N PHE A 227 -12.15 11.75 6.81
CA PHE A 227 -11.96 12.24 8.18
C PHE A 227 -12.23 13.75 8.33
N GLN A 228 -12.10 14.54 7.25
CA GLN A 228 -12.43 15.96 7.28
C GLN A 228 -13.94 16.21 7.43
N TYR A 229 -14.77 15.20 7.12
CA TYR A 229 -16.23 15.25 7.17
C TYR A 229 -16.83 14.43 8.31
N SER A 230 -16.02 13.63 9.01
CA SER A 230 -16.47 13.01 10.25
C SER A 230 -16.53 14.08 11.35
N SER A 231 -17.74 14.39 11.83
CA SER A 231 -17.90 15.21 13.04
C SER A 231 -17.19 14.55 14.23
N PRO A 232 -16.55 15.33 15.12
CA PRO A 232 -15.96 14.81 16.35
C PRO A 232 -16.99 14.17 17.28
#